data_AF-A0A4D7CVL7-F1
#
_entry.id   AF-A0A4D7CVL7-F1
#
_cell.length_a   1.000
_cell.length_b   1.000
_cell.length_c   1.000
_cell.angle_alpha   90.00
_cell.angle_beta   90.00
_cell.angle_gamma   90.00
#
_symmetry.space_group_name_H-M   'P 1'
#
loop_
_entity.id
_entity.type
_entity.pdbx_description
1 polymer ?
#
loop_
_entity_poly.entity_id
_entity_poly.type
_entity_poly.pdbx_seq_one_letter_code
_entity_poly.pdbx_strand_id
1 'polypeptide(L)'
;MIEVLSEEFEGYCHCDGYVAYQNIPGLTVVGCWAHMRRKFVDASGDKGQAAIGVAYCNQLFALERRFENLSTAERKWQRQIQLKPILEEFWEWLEQLPVLAKSKLGQAVAYGRHLKEELMRVLEDGRLALSNNLAERKIRSLTIGRKNFLFSKSELGATTNAIVYSIMETAKANGLNPYSYLCRLLTDLPNLPFRQQPELIETYMPWAQGIQDFCK
;
A
#
# COMPACT_ATOMS: atom_id res chain seq x y z
N MET A 1 -7.75 12.33 -6.27
CA MET A 1 -8.36 11.65 -7.42
C MET A 1 -8.06 10.17 -7.27
N ILE A 2 -9.07 9.31 -7.16
CA ILE A 2 -8.88 7.85 -7.18
C ILE A 2 -9.22 7.45 -8.61
N GLU A 3 -8.21 7.06 -9.39
CA GLU A 3 -8.41 6.50 -10.73
C GLU A 3 -8.63 4.99 -10.60
N VAL A 4 -9.69 4.50 -11.22
CA VAL A 4 -9.92 3.06 -11.37
C VAL A 4 -8.97 2.57 -12.46
N LEU A 5 -8.05 1.67 -12.10
CA LEU A 5 -7.12 1.08 -13.06
C LEU A 5 -7.91 0.20 -14.04
N SER A 6 -7.78 0.46 -15.34
CA SER A 6 -8.36 -0.40 -16.39
C SER A 6 -7.57 -1.72 -16.49
N GLU A 7 -8.13 -2.71 -17.19
CA GLU A 7 -7.43 -3.96 -17.54
C GLU A 7 -6.16 -3.71 -18.41
N GLU A 8 -6.00 -2.49 -18.93
CA GLU A 8 -4.90 -2.04 -19.78
C GLU A 8 -3.86 -1.20 -19.02
N PHE A 9 -3.95 -1.11 -17.69
CA PHE A 9 -3.01 -0.28 -16.94
C PHE A 9 -1.58 -0.83 -17.02
N GLU A 10 -0.70 -0.02 -17.62
CA GLU A 10 0.75 -0.25 -17.60
C GLU A 10 1.41 0.70 -16.59
N GLY A 11 2.11 0.14 -15.62
CA GLY A 11 2.79 0.96 -14.62
C GLY A 11 3.36 0.21 -13.44
N TYR A 12 3.74 0.98 -12.42
CA TYR A 12 4.39 0.45 -11.23
C TYR A 12 3.40 0.09 -10.14
N CYS A 13 3.59 -1.07 -9.50
CA CYS A 13 2.78 -1.52 -8.36
C CYS A 13 3.67 -1.84 -7.16
N HIS A 14 3.56 -1.06 -6.08
CA HIS A 14 4.28 -1.33 -4.84
C HIS A 14 3.69 -2.52 -4.08
N CYS A 15 4.53 -3.49 -3.75
CA CYS A 15 4.12 -4.75 -3.15
C CYS A 15 5.05 -5.16 -1.98
N ASP A 16 4.51 -5.94 -1.05
CA ASP A 16 5.24 -6.57 0.05
C ASP A 16 5.87 -7.94 -0.31
N GLY A 17 6.00 -8.23 -1.61
CA GLY A 17 6.51 -9.50 -2.11
C GLY A 17 5.43 -10.56 -2.35
N TYR A 18 4.15 -10.18 -2.36
CA TYR A 18 3.08 -11.09 -2.75
C TYR A 18 3.16 -11.46 -4.24
N VAL A 19 3.46 -12.73 -4.49
CA VAL A 19 3.78 -13.31 -5.82
C VAL A 19 2.64 -13.14 -6.82
N ALA A 20 1.38 -13.05 -6.38
CA ALA A 20 0.25 -12.91 -7.29
C ALA A 20 0.34 -11.66 -8.19
N TYR A 21 0.97 -10.58 -7.70
CA TYR A 21 1.13 -9.36 -8.49
C TYR A 21 2.20 -9.47 -9.58
N GLN A 22 3.13 -10.43 -9.50
CA GLN A 22 4.18 -10.62 -10.51
C GLN A 22 3.65 -11.13 -11.85
N ASN A 23 2.46 -11.77 -11.84
CA ASN A 23 1.87 -12.36 -13.03
C ASN A 23 0.78 -11.50 -13.66
N ILE A 24 0.58 -10.26 -13.19
CA ILE A 24 -0.44 -9.36 -13.74
C ILE A 24 0.17 -8.63 -14.94
N PRO A 25 -0.37 -8.80 -16.16
CA PRO A 25 0.11 -8.09 -17.35
C PRO A 25 0.08 -6.56 -17.14
N GLY A 26 1.07 -5.85 -17.70
CA GLY A 26 1.21 -4.40 -17.58
C GLY A 26 1.79 -3.90 -16.24
N LEU A 27 1.82 -4.74 -15.20
CA LEU A 27 2.37 -4.33 -13.90
C LEU A 27 3.86 -4.61 -13.76
N THR A 28 4.61 -3.56 -13.42
CA THR A 28 5.99 -3.64 -12.95
C THR A 28 6.01 -3.55 -11.42
N VAL A 29 6.22 -4.68 -10.75
CA VAL A 29 6.19 -4.75 -9.28
C VAL A 29 7.38 -4.02 -8.66
N VAL A 30 7.16 -3.18 -7.65
CA VAL A 30 8.22 -2.48 -6.90
C VAL A 30 8.26 -3.02 -5.47
N GLY A 31 9.46 -3.39 -5.03
CA GLY A 31 9.69 -4.02 -3.74
C GLY A 31 9.61 -3.02 -2.58
N CYS A 32 9.20 -3.50 -1.41
CA CYS A 32 9.11 -2.69 -0.20
C CYS A 32 10.31 -2.91 0.73
N TRP A 33 11.17 -1.90 0.88
CA TRP A 33 12.31 -1.96 1.81
C TRP A 33 11.90 -1.94 3.28
N ALA A 34 10.69 -1.48 3.62
CA ALA A 34 10.20 -1.58 4.99
C ALA A 34 9.99 -3.05 5.40
N HIS A 35 9.56 -3.89 4.45
CA HIS A 35 9.43 -5.33 4.65
C HIS A 35 10.80 -6.01 4.71
N MET A 36 11.74 -5.63 3.82
CA MET A 36 13.12 -6.10 3.88
C MET A 36 13.74 -5.82 5.26
N ARG A 37 13.60 -4.57 5.74
CA ARG A 37 14.07 -4.14 7.05
C ARG A 37 13.42 -4.95 8.17
N ARG A 38 12.10 -5.17 8.12
CA ARG A 38 11.38 -5.94 9.15
C ARG A 38 11.92 -7.37 9.26
N LYS A 39 12.22 -8.03 8.14
CA LYS A 39 12.83 -9.38 8.16
C LYS A 39 14.15 -9.40 8.92
N PHE A 40 15.01 -8.40 8.74
CA PHE A 40 16.25 -8.28 9.51
C PHE A 40 16.00 -7.95 10.98
N VAL A 41 15.06 -7.04 11.29
CA VAL A 41 14.67 -6.73 12.68
C VAL A 41 14.19 -7.98 13.40
N ASP A 42 13.31 -8.77 12.78
CA ASP A 42 12.75 -9.99 13.36
C ASP A 42 13.83 -11.07 13.60
N ALA A 43 14.90 -11.02 12.81
CA ALA A 43 16.08 -11.88 12.91
C ALA A 43 17.14 -11.37 13.91
N SER A 44 17.03 -10.12 14.38
CA SER A 44 18.05 -9.47 15.20
C SER A 44 17.94 -9.84 16.68
N GLY A 45 19.08 -10.16 17.30
CA GLY A 45 19.39 -9.70 18.65
C GLY A 45 20.18 -8.39 18.56
N ASP A 46 20.52 -7.74 19.67
CA ASP A 46 21.14 -6.39 19.67
C ASP A 46 22.53 -6.30 18.96
N LYS A 47 23.10 -7.43 18.51
CA LYS A 47 24.38 -7.51 17.78
C LYS A 47 24.32 -8.60 16.69
N GLY A 48 25.09 -8.42 15.62
CA GLY A 48 25.31 -9.44 14.58
C GLY A 48 24.89 -9.04 13.16
N GLN A 49 24.89 -10.01 12.24
CA GLN A 49 24.65 -9.80 10.80
C GLN A 49 23.26 -9.22 10.49
N ALA A 50 22.24 -9.59 11.28
CA ALA A 50 20.92 -9.01 11.15
C ALA A 50 20.91 -7.50 11.42
N ALA A 51 21.68 -7.03 12.42
CA ALA A 51 21.79 -5.61 12.74
C ALA A 51 22.47 -4.81 11.60
N ILE A 52 23.44 -5.42 10.90
CA ILE A 52 24.05 -4.83 9.69
C ILE A 52 22.99 -4.64 8.59
N GLY A 53 22.16 -5.65 8.33
CA GLY A 53 21.04 -5.53 7.39
C GLY A 53 20.05 -4.42 7.76
N VAL A 54 19.74 -4.26 9.07
CA VAL A 54 18.93 -3.13 9.57
C VAL A 54 19.64 -1.79 9.34
N ALA A 55 20.95 -1.73 9.55
CA ALA A 55 21.74 -0.50 9.35
C ALA A 55 21.72 -0.03 7.90
N TYR A 56 21.94 -0.93 6.92
CA TYR A 56 21.79 -0.61 5.49
C TYR A 56 20.40 -0.04 5.20
N CYS A 57 19.34 -0.72 5.65
CA CYS A 57 17.98 -0.25 5.44
C CYS A 57 17.74 1.14 6.07
N ASN A 58 18.25 1.38 7.28
CA ASN A 58 18.15 2.69 7.94
C ASN A 58 18.84 3.79 7.14
N GLN A 59 19.99 3.50 6.54
CA GLN A 59 20.73 4.44 5.69
C GLN A 59 19.93 4.81 4.44
N LEU A 60 19.32 3.82 3.77
CA LEU A 60 18.42 4.06 2.63
C LEU A 60 17.26 4.99 3.01
N PHE A 61 16.58 4.70 4.12
CA PHE A 61 15.48 5.53 4.61
C PHE A 61 15.94 6.93 5.05
N ALA A 62 17.17 7.08 5.54
CA ALA A 62 17.73 8.39 5.90
C ALA A 62 17.99 9.26 4.67
N LEU A 63 18.49 8.68 3.59
CA LEU A 63 18.64 9.38 2.31
C LEU A 63 17.28 9.75 1.72
N GLU A 64 16.31 8.85 1.70
CA GLU A 64 14.98 9.15 1.16
C GLU A 64 14.28 10.31 1.88
N ARG A 65 14.46 10.46 3.20
CA ARG A 65 13.97 11.64 3.94
C ARG A 65 14.60 12.93 3.45
N ARG A 66 15.87 12.92 3.06
CA ARG A 66 16.55 14.09 2.47
C ARG A 66 16.06 14.40 1.07
N PHE A 67 15.46 13.42 0.38
CA PHE A 67 14.92 13.56 -0.98
C PHE A 67 13.43 13.91 -1.00
N GLU A 68 12.79 14.15 0.16
CA GLU A 68 11.34 14.33 0.27
C GLU A 68 10.81 15.48 -0.60
N ASN A 69 11.53 16.60 -0.60
CA ASN A 69 11.13 17.85 -1.27
C ASN A 69 11.80 18.07 -2.64
N LEU A 70 12.53 17.07 -3.15
CA LEU A 70 13.15 17.16 -4.47
C LEU A 70 12.12 16.92 -5.57
N SER A 71 12.36 17.50 -6.75
CA SER A 71 11.58 17.12 -7.93
C SER A 71 11.80 15.65 -8.29
N THR A 72 10.88 15.06 -9.06
CA THR A 72 10.99 13.68 -9.54
C THR A 72 12.33 13.41 -10.23
N ALA A 73 12.80 14.34 -11.07
CA ALA A 73 14.05 14.19 -11.82
C ALA A 73 15.27 14.25 -10.89
N GLU A 74 15.30 15.23 -9.98
CA GLU A 74 16.38 15.37 -8.99
C GLU A 74 16.43 14.19 -8.04
N ARG A 75 15.28 13.72 -7.54
CA ARG A 75 15.20 12.53 -6.69
C ARG A 75 15.77 11.30 -7.41
N LYS A 76 15.39 11.06 -8.67
CA LYS A 76 15.96 9.97 -9.47
C LYS A 76 17.48 10.10 -9.61
N TRP A 77 17.97 11.30 -9.91
CA TRP A 77 19.41 11.57 -10.04
C TRP A 77 20.16 11.33 -8.72
N GLN A 78 19.64 11.85 -7.60
CA GLN A 78 20.22 11.65 -6.27
C GLN A 78 20.22 10.17 -5.85
N ARG A 79 19.19 9.41 -6.23
CA ARG A 79 19.17 7.95 -6.02
C ARG A 79 20.30 7.26 -6.78
N GLN A 80 20.57 7.64 -8.02
CA GLN A 80 21.67 7.06 -8.80
C GLN A 80 23.04 7.35 -8.18
N ILE A 81 23.24 8.51 -7.57
CA ILE A 81 24.55 8.91 -7.02
C ILE A 81 24.75 8.44 -5.58
N GLN A 82 23.72 8.53 -4.73
CA GLN A 82 23.85 8.27 -3.30
C GLN A 82 23.22 6.95 -2.87
N LEU A 83 22.05 6.58 -3.42
CA LEU A 83 21.32 5.38 -2.99
C LEU A 83 21.88 4.11 -3.65
N LYS A 84 22.19 4.18 -4.95
CA LYS A 84 22.67 3.04 -5.74
C LYS A 84 23.96 2.41 -5.19
N PRO A 85 25.02 3.17 -4.81
CA PRO A 85 26.23 2.56 -4.24
C PRO A 85 25.96 1.76 -2.96
N ILE A 86 25.07 2.26 -2.09
CA ILE A 86 24.69 1.57 -0.85
C ILE A 86 23.91 0.29 -1.16
N LEU A 87 23.04 0.33 -2.16
CA LEU A 87 22.31 -0.86 -2.62
C LEU A 87 23.25 -1.91 -3.19
N GLU A 88 24.23 -1.51 -4.01
CA GLU A 88 25.24 -2.40 -4.57
C GLU A 88 26.07 -3.06 -3.46
N GLU A 89 26.54 -2.27 -2.50
CA GLU A 89 27.26 -2.77 -1.31
C GLU A 89 26.39 -3.73 -0.48
N PHE A 90 25.12 -3.38 -0.24
CA PHE A 90 24.18 -4.23 0.46
C PHE A 90 24.00 -5.58 -0.24
N TRP A 91 23.89 -5.60 -1.57
CA TRP A 91 23.71 -6.85 -2.31
C TRP A 91 24.98 -7.69 -2.33
N GLU A 92 26.14 -7.07 -2.46
CA GLU A 92 27.43 -7.77 -2.36
C GLU A 92 27.57 -8.44 -0.99
N TRP A 93 27.28 -7.70 0.09
CA TRP A 93 27.26 -8.23 1.45
C TRP A 93 26.23 -9.37 1.62
N LEU A 94 25.00 -9.18 1.13
CA LEU A 94 23.91 -10.15 1.27
C LEU A 94 24.24 -11.48 0.58
N GLU A 95 24.87 -11.43 -0.60
CA GLU A 95 25.20 -12.63 -1.37
C GLU A 95 26.30 -13.47 -0.72
N GLN A 96 27.26 -12.83 -0.07
CA GLN A 96 28.35 -13.50 0.62
C GLN A 96 27.96 -13.99 2.02
N LEU A 97 26.79 -13.61 2.52
CA LEU A 97 26.41 -13.87 3.91
C LEU A 97 26.14 -15.37 4.16
N PRO A 98 26.94 -16.06 5.01
CA PRO A 98 26.70 -17.46 5.33
C PRO A 98 25.50 -17.56 6.28
N VAL A 99 24.44 -18.24 5.84
CA VAL A 99 23.21 -18.37 6.60
C VAL A 99 22.68 -19.79 6.59
N LEU A 100 22.16 -20.23 7.75
CA LEU A 100 21.34 -21.43 7.82
C LEU A 100 19.96 -21.11 7.24
N ALA A 101 19.54 -21.81 6.18
CA ALA A 101 18.32 -21.50 5.42
C ALA A 101 17.04 -21.38 6.29
N LYS A 102 16.92 -22.21 7.33
CA LYS A 102 15.76 -22.21 8.23
C LYS A 102 15.79 -21.14 9.33
N SER A 103 16.95 -20.50 9.55
CA SER A 103 17.07 -19.42 10.53
C SER A 103 16.30 -18.18 10.08
N LYS A 104 15.93 -17.31 11.02
CA LYS A 104 15.28 -16.03 10.69
C LYS A 104 16.13 -15.16 9.78
N LEU A 105 17.46 -15.15 10.00
CA LEU A 105 18.39 -14.45 9.12
C LEU A 105 18.44 -15.09 7.73
N GLY A 106 18.44 -16.42 7.63
CA GLY A 106 18.34 -17.13 6.37
C GLY A 106 17.07 -16.82 5.58
N GLN A 107 15.93 -16.68 6.28
CA GLN A 107 14.67 -16.24 5.66
C GLN A 107 14.74 -14.79 5.18
N ALA A 108 15.43 -13.90 5.91
CA ALA A 108 15.65 -12.52 5.46
C ALA A 108 16.50 -12.47 4.18
N VAL A 109 17.61 -13.22 4.14
CA VAL A 109 18.46 -13.34 2.94
C VAL A 109 17.68 -13.93 1.76
N ALA A 110 16.93 -15.01 1.99
CA ALA A 110 16.11 -15.64 0.94
C ALA A 110 15.06 -14.66 0.38
N TYR A 111 14.39 -13.90 1.24
CA TYR A 111 13.44 -12.87 0.82
C TYR A 111 14.12 -11.77 -0.03
N GLY A 112 15.29 -11.29 0.40
CA GLY A 112 16.06 -10.30 -0.35
C GLY A 112 16.49 -10.81 -1.72
N ARG A 113 17.05 -12.02 -1.80
CA ARG A 113 17.47 -12.66 -3.06
C ARG A 113 16.31 -12.83 -4.03
N HIS A 114 15.15 -13.27 -3.53
CA HIS A 114 13.95 -13.46 -4.35
C HIS A 114 13.42 -12.16 -4.95
N LEU A 115 13.59 -11.02 -4.27
CA LEU A 115 13.02 -9.73 -4.65
C LEU A 115 14.08 -8.70 -5.07
N LYS A 116 15.28 -9.15 -5.44
CA LYS A 116 16.40 -8.26 -5.72
C LYS A 116 16.06 -7.24 -6.80
N GLU A 117 15.47 -7.69 -7.91
CA GLU A 117 15.07 -6.81 -9.01
C GLU A 117 14.00 -5.82 -8.56
N GLU A 118 12.95 -6.30 -7.89
CA GLU A 118 11.86 -5.46 -7.36
C GLU A 118 12.36 -4.38 -6.40
N LEU A 119 13.29 -4.72 -5.51
CA LEU A 119 13.85 -3.81 -4.52
C LEU A 119 14.80 -2.78 -5.15
N MET A 120 15.38 -3.09 -6.31
CA MET A 120 16.23 -2.17 -7.09
C MET A 120 15.43 -1.20 -7.97
N ARG A 121 14.20 -1.55 -8.36
CA ARG A 121 13.33 -0.71 -9.23
C ARG A 121 13.08 0.70 -8.72
N VAL A 122 13.22 0.95 -7.41
CA VAL A 122 13.13 2.32 -6.83
C VAL A 122 14.10 3.33 -7.49
N LEU A 123 15.19 2.83 -8.11
CA LEU A 123 16.18 3.63 -8.84
C LEU A 123 15.70 4.08 -10.24
N GLU A 124 14.67 3.44 -10.79
CA GLU A 124 14.21 3.65 -12.18
C GLU A 124 13.42 4.94 -12.35
N ASP A 125 12.65 5.33 -11.33
CA ASP A 125 11.77 6.50 -11.39
C ASP A 125 11.65 7.19 -10.01
N GLY A 126 11.77 8.52 -10.00
CA GLY A 126 11.71 9.33 -8.77
C GLY A 126 10.33 9.38 -8.10
N ARG A 127 9.26 9.03 -8.82
CA ARG A 127 7.90 8.91 -8.28
C ARG A 127 7.74 7.69 -7.37
N LEU A 128 8.60 6.68 -7.54
CA LEU A 128 8.52 5.45 -6.76
C LEU A 128 8.88 5.70 -5.30
N ALA A 129 8.14 5.08 -4.40
CA ALA A 129 8.43 5.08 -2.98
C ALA A 129 9.34 3.91 -2.60
N LEU A 130 10.21 4.11 -1.61
CA LEU A 130 11.03 3.04 -1.02
C LEU A 130 10.20 2.04 -0.20
N SER A 131 8.96 2.39 0.15
CA SER A 131 8.08 1.59 1.00
C SER A 131 6.61 1.72 0.60
N ASN A 132 5.88 0.62 0.72
CA ASN A 132 4.44 0.54 0.54
C ASN A 132 3.61 0.93 1.79
N ASN A 133 4.27 1.42 2.86
CA ASN A 133 3.61 1.73 4.13
C ASN A 133 2.44 2.72 4.01
N LEU A 134 2.45 3.60 2.99
CA LEU A 134 1.33 4.50 2.76
C LEU A 134 0.07 3.72 2.35
N ALA A 135 0.18 2.82 1.37
CA ALA A 135 -0.94 2.00 0.93
C ALA A 135 -1.42 1.08 2.06
N GLU A 136 -0.49 0.40 2.75
CA GLU A 136 -0.79 -0.45 3.90
C GLU A 136 -1.57 0.30 5.01
N ARG A 137 -1.18 1.54 5.31
CA ARG A 137 -1.90 2.38 6.28
C ARG A 137 -3.31 2.73 5.79
N LYS A 138 -3.49 3.00 4.51
CA LYS A 138 -4.79 3.33 3.92
C LYS A 138 -5.76 2.16 3.95
N ILE A 139 -5.29 0.93 3.73
CA ILE A 139 -6.14 -0.27 3.78
C ILE A 139 -6.34 -0.83 5.19
N ARG A 140 -5.65 -0.30 6.21
CA ARG A 140 -5.63 -0.85 7.57
C ARG A 140 -7.01 -0.91 8.23
N SER A 141 -7.86 0.08 7.99
CA SER A 141 -9.24 0.08 8.52
C SER A 141 -10.04 -1.13 8.00
N LEU A 142 -9.88 -1.45 6.72
CA LEU A 142 -10.51 -2.59 6.07
C LEU A 142 -9.94 -3.92 6.58
N THR A 143 -8.62 -4.02 6.75
CA THR A 143 -8.00 -5.26 7.25
C THR A 143 -8.36 -5.54 8.71
N ILE A 144 -8.46 -4.50 9.56
CA ILE A 144 -8.94 -4.62 10.94
C ILE A 144 -10.43 -4.97 10.95
N GLY A 145 -11.25 -4.28 10.14
CA GLY A 145 -12.69 -4.56 10.02
C GLY A 145 -12.96 -6.01 9.66
N ARG A 146 -12.28 -6.54 8.62
CA ARG A 146 -12.36 -7.95 8.22
C ARG A 146 -12.11 -8.93 9.35
N LYS A 147 -11.18 -8.63 10.26
CA LYS A 147 -10.87 -9.49 11.42
C LYS A 147 -12.00 -9.48 12.46
N ASN A 148 -12.73 -8.37 12.57
CA ASN A 148 -13.78 -8.16 13.57
C ASN A 148 -15.18 -8.52 13.05
N PHE A 149 -15.40 -8.52 11.74
CA PHE A 149 -16.69 -8.86 11.14
C PHE A 149 -16.86 -10.37 11.06
N LEU A 150 -17.87 -10.89 11.78
CA LEU A 150 -18.30 -12.28 11.65
C LEU A 150 -18.72 -12.52 10.19
N PHE A 151 -18.32 -13.66 9.61
CA PHE A 151 -18.68 -14.10 8.25
C PHE A 151 -18.00 -13.38 7.06
N SER A 152 -17.00 -12.53 7.29
CA SER A 152 -16.18 -11.94 6.21
C SER A 152 -15.21 -12.93 5.49
N LYS A 153 -15.50 -14.23 5.58
CA LYS A 153 -14.70 -15.32 4.96
C LYS A 153 -15.35 -15.90 3.70
N SER A 154 -16.61 -15.56 3.42
CA SER A 154 -17.30 -15.97 2.20
C SER A 154 -17.14 -14.91 1.10
N GLU A 155 -17.24 -15.32 -0.17
CA GLU A 155 -17.26 -14.39 -1.31
C GLU A 155 -18.39 -13.36 -1.16
N LEU A 156 -19.59 -13.80 -0.80
CA LEU A 156 -20.73 -12.91 -0.54
C LEU A 156 -20.43 -11.88 0.56
N GLY A 157 -19.77 -12.30 1.64
CA GLY A 157 -19.34 -11.41 2.71
C GLY A 157 -18.27 -10.41 2.28
N ALA A 158 -17.35 -10.82 1.40
CA ALA A 158 -16.35 -9.94 0.81
C ALA A 158 -17.01 -8.89 -0.11
N THR A 159 -17.93 -9.30 -0.99
CA THR A 159 -18.70 -8.41 -1.86
C THR A 159 -19.52 -7.41 -1.05
N THR A 160 -20.21 -7.86 0.00
CA THR A 160 -21.00 -6.99 0.88
C THR A 160 -20.11 -5.94 1.56
N ASN A 161 -18.95 -6.35 2.09
CA ASN A 161 -18.00 -5.41 2.68
C ASN A 161 -17.48 -4.40 1.66
N ALA A 162 -17.15 -4.85 0.45
CA ALA A 162 -16.69 -3.96 -0.63
C ALA A 162 -17.73 -2.89 -0.99
N ILE A 163 -19.02 -3.24 -1.04
CA ILE A 163 -20.12 -2.29 -1.28
C ILE A 163 -20.18 -1.25 -0.15
N VAL A 164 -20.22 -1.68 1.10
CA VAL A 164 -20.33 -0.77 2.25
C VAL A 164 -19.12 0.17 2.33
N TYR A 165 -17.90 -0.35 2.19
CA TYR A 165 -16.69 0.47 2.18
C TYR A 165 -16.68 1.43 0.98
N SER A 166 -17.14 1.02 -0.20
CA SER A 166 -17.24 1.93 -1.35
C SER A 166 -18.13 3.14 -1.05
N ILE A 167 -19.29 2.92 -0.42
CA ILE A 167 -20.20 4.01 -0.02
C ILE A 167 -19.52 4.94 1.00
N MET A 168 -18.89 4.36 2.03
CA MET A 168 -18.22 5.12 3.08
C MET A 168 -17.02 5.92 2.57
N GLU A 169 -16.15 5.31 1.76
CA GLU A 169 -14.96 5.97 1.21
C GLU A 169 -15.34 7.04 0.19
N THR A 170 -16.41 6.83 -0.58
CA THR A 170 -16.97 7.87 -1.47
C THR A 170 -17.48 9.07 -0.66
N ALA A 171 -18.18 8.83 0.45
CA ALA A 171 -18.63 9.90 1.34
C ALA A 171 -17.45 10.70 1.90
N LYS A 172 -16.39 10.03 2.39
CA LYS A 172 -15.16 10.68 2.87
C LYS A 172 -14.48 11.48 1.77
N ALA A 173 -14.39 10.93 0.56
CA ALA A 173 -13.77 11.60 -0.58
C ALA A 173 -14.51 12.88 -0.98
N ASN A 174 -15.81 12.97 -0.68
CA ASN A 174 -16.64 14.17 -0.87
C ASN A 174 -16.72 15.06 0.37
N GLY A 175 -15.87 14.82 1.39
CA GLY A 175 -15.79 15.65 2.59
C GLY A 175 -16.94 15.46 3.58
N LEU A 176 -17.68 14.36 3.50
CA LEU A 176 -18.79 14.06 4.41
C LEU A 176 -18.33 13.24 5.62
N ASN A 177 -19.03 13.42 6.74
CA ASN A 177 -19.06 12.48 7.85
C ASN A 177 -19.77 11.18 7.43
N PRO A 178 -19.04 10.04 7.35
CA PRO A 178 -19.62 8.79 6.83
C PRO A 178 -20.71 8.22 7.71
N TYR A 179 -20.65 8.47 9.03
CA TYR A 179 -21.68 7.99 9.95
C TYR A 179 -23.00 8.73 9.71
N SER A 180 -22.96 10.07 9.68
CA SER A 180 -24.14 10.90 9.38
C SER A 180 -24.74 10.54 8.03
N TYR A 181 -23.89 10.34 7.01
CA TYR A 181 -24.32 9.95 5.68
C TYR A 181 -25.00 8.57 5.67
N LEU A 182 -24.40 7.55 6.28
CA LEU A 182 -25.03 6.23 6.38
C LEU A 182 -26.36 6.27 7.15
N CYS A 183 -26.41 6.99 8.28
CA CYS A 183 -27.66 7.17 9.03
C CYS A 183 -28.74 7.79 8.15
N ARG A 184 -28.40 8.82 7.37
CA ARG A 184 -29.32 9.48 6.46
C ARG A 184 -29.84 8.53 5.39
N LEU A 185 -28.95 7.81 4.71
CA LEU A 185 -29.33 6.83 3.68
C LEU A 185 -30.26 5.74 4.26
N LEU A 186 -29.90 5.17 5.41
CA LEU A 186 -30.66 4.08 6.03
C LEU A 186 -31.99 4.53 6.65
N THR A 187 -32.13 5.80 6.99
CA THR A 187 -33.38 6.37 7.52
C THR A 187 -34.33 6.75 6.39
N ASP A 188 -33.82 7.38 5.33
CA ASP A 188 -34.67 8.02 4.33
C ASP A 188 -34.97 7.09 3.15
N LEU A 189 -33.96 6.40 2.60
CA LEU A 189 -34.13 5.61 1.38
C LEU A 189 -35.21 4.53 1.48
N PRO A 190 -35.36 3.77 2.58
CA PRO A 190 -36.43 2.77 2.69
C PRO A 190 -37.84 3.34 2.57
N ASN A 191 -38.00 4.65 2.83
CA ASN A 191 -39.28 5.35 2.77
C ASN A 191 -39.54 6.04 1.43
N LEU A 192 -38.62 5.91 0.46
CA LEU A 192 -38.74 6.54 -0.86
C LEU A 192 -39.12 5.53 -1.94
N PRO A 193 -39.94 5.94 -2.93
CA PRO A 193 -40.27 5.10 -4.08
C PRO A 193 -39.13 5.05 -5.11
N PHE A 194 -37.87 4.94 -4.67
CA PHE A 194 -36.69 5.02 -5.55
C PHE A 194 -36.60 3.86 -6.55
N ARG A 195 -37.36 2.77 -6.34
CA ARG A 195 -37.48 1.68 -7.32
C ARG A 195 -38.37 2.06 -8.51
N GLN A 196 -39.36 2.94 -8.30
CA GLN A 196 -40.21 3.47 -9.37
C GLN A 196 -39.64 4.78 -9.94
N GLN A 197 -38.90 5.53 -9.14
CA GLN A 197 -38.29 6.82 -9.48
C GLN A 197 -36.79 6.81 -9.14
N PRO A 198 -35.94 6.17 -9.95
CA PRO A 198 -34.50 6.05 -9.69
C PRO A 198 -33.78 7.39 -9.57
N GLU A 199 -34.29 8.45 -10.20
CA GLU A 199 -33.77 9.81 -10.13
C GLU A 199 -33.74 10.38 -8.70
N LEU A 200 -34.57 9.85 -7.79
CA LEU A 200 -34.53 10.24 -6.38
C LEU A 200 -33.19 9.92 -5.73
N ILE A 201 -32.49 8.88 -6.19
CA ILE A 201 -31.16 8.50 -5.67
C ILE A 201 -30.15 9.64 -5.87
N GLU A 202 -30.25 10.39 -6.96
CA GLU A 202 -29.33 11.50 -7.25
C GLU A 202 -29.32 12.56 -6.15
N THR A 203 -30.47 12.77 -5.49
CA THR A 203 -30.59 13.72 -4.37
C THR A 203 -29.91 13.24 -3.08
N TYR A 204 -29.57 11.94 -3.01
CA TYR A 204 -28.87 11.30 -1.90
C TYR A 204 -27.41 11.00 -2.23
N MET A 205 -26.93 11.33 -3.44
CA MET A 205 -25.52 11.15 -3.79
C MET A 205 -24.62 12.04 -2.93
N PRO A 206 -23.36 11.64 -2.70
CA PRO A 206 -22.50 12.33 -1.74
C PRO A 206 -22.12 13.74 -2.20
N TRP A 207 -22.31 14.10 -3.47
CA TRP A 207 -22.12 15.45 -4.00
C TRP A 207 -23.41 16.29 -4.04
N ALA A 208 -24.57 15.74 -3.67
CA ALA A 208 -25.83 16.47 -3.66
C ALA A 208 -25.82 17.54 -2.56
N GLN A 209 -26.29 18.76 -2.88
CA GLN A 209 -26.22 19.90 -1.96
C GLN A 209 -26.91 19.63 -0.62
N GLY A 210 -28.12 19.04 -0.64
CA GLY A 210 -28.86 18.72 0.58
C GLY A 210 -28.17 17.66 1.47
N ILE A 211 -27.36 16.78 0.88
CA ILE A 211 -26.51 15.84 1.62
C ILE A 211 -25.29 16.56 2.18
N GLN A 212 -24.65 17.40 1.37
CA GLN A 212 -23.49 18.21 1.76
C GLN A 212 -23.80 19.13 2.95
N ASP A 213 -24.98 19.71 3.00
CA ASP A 213 -25.38 20.61 4.08
C ASP A 213 -25.66 19.86 5.40
N PHE A 214 -26.16 18.62 5.31
CA PHE A 214 -26.53 17.82 6.48
C PHE A 214 -25.40 16.95 7.03
N CYS A 215 -24.52 16.44 6.14
CA CYS A 215 -23.57 15.38 6.48
C CYS A 215 -22.13 15.86 6.63
N LYS A 216 -21.84 17.18 6.59
CA LYS A 216 -20.48 17.71 6.86
C LYS A 216 -20.09 17.63 8.34
#